data_AF-W1XLY3-F1
#
_entry.id   AF-W1XLY3-F1
#
_cell.length_a   1.000
_cell.length_b   1.000
_cell.length_c   1.000
_cell.angle_alpha   90.00
_cell.angle_beta   90.00
_cell.angle_gamma   90.00
#
_symmetry.space_group_name_H-M   'P 1'
#
loop_
_entity.id
_entity.type
_entity.pdbx_description
1 polymer ?
#
loop_
_entity_poly.entity_id
_entity_poly.type
_entity_poly.pdbx_seq_one_letter_code
_entity_poly.pdbx_strand_id
1 'polypeptide(L)'
;REDNEVGVIVLTGANHGKGEDKEAFCSGGDQSVRGHGGYVGEDNVPRLNVLDLQRLIRVIPKPVIAMVNGYAIGGGHVLHIVCDLT
;
A
#
# COMPACT_ATOMS: atom_id res chain seq x y z
N ARG A 1 11.48 -10.43 -2.80
CA ARG A 1 11.95 -10.75 -4.17
C ARG A 1 12.77 -12.04 -4.16
N GLU A 2 13.83 -12.09 -3.34
CA GLU A 2 14.83 -13.17 -3.33
C GLU A 2 14.37 -14.50 -2.71
N ASP A 3 13.32 -14.49 -1.88
CA ASP A 3 12.82 -15.71 -1.26
C ASP A 3 12.11 -16.60 -2.29
N ASN A 4 12.72 -17.70 -2.73
CA ASN A 4 12.14 -18.53 -3.78
C ASN A 4 10.98 -19.44 -3.30
N GLU A 5 10.72 -19.55 -1.99
CA GLU A 5 9.61 -20.35 -1.48
C GLU A 5 8.27 -19.61 -1.59
N VAL A 6 8.29 -18.27 -1.59
CA VAL A 6 7.08 -17.45 -1.72
C VAL A 6 6.64 -17.36 -3.19
N GLY A 7 5.52 -17.99 -3.53
CA GLY A 7 4.92 -17.96 -4.87
C GLY A 7 3.94 -16.82 -5.15
N VAL A 8 3.33 -16.24 -4.11
CA VAL A 8 2.32 -15.16 -4.23
C VAL A 8 2.46 -14.21 -3.03
N ILE A 9 2.16 -12.93 -3.23
CA ILE A 9 2.11 -11.92 -2.17
C ILE A 9 0.65 -11.49 -2.00
N VAL A 10 0.13 -11.56 -0.78
CA VAL A 10 -1.18 -10.98 -0.42
C VAL A 10 -0.93 -9.71 0.36
N LEU A 11 -1.45 -8.60 -0.14
CA LEU A 11 -1.44 -7.30 0.51
C LEU A 11 -2.83 -7.01 1.06
N THR A 12 -2.94 -6.72 2.36
CA THR A 12 -4.22 -6.41 3.02
C THR A 12 -4.01 -5.44 4.18
N GLY A 13 -5.10 -4.84 4.64
CA GLY A 13 -5.13 -4.06 5.87
C GLY A 13 -5.17 -4.95 7.11
N ALA A 14 -4.70 -4.42 8.24
CA ALA A 14 -4.81 -5.12 9.51
C ALA A 14 -6.29 -5.25 9.97
N ASN A 15 -6.51 -6.04 11.01
CA ASN A 15 -7.81 -6.16 11.71
C ASN A 15 -8.97 -6.76 10.91
N HIS A 16 -8.69 -7.60 9.91
CA HIS A 16 -9.77 -8.27 9.17
C HIS A 16 -10.69 -9.08 10.11
N GLY A 17 -12.01 -8.93 9.95
CA GLY A 17 -13.06 -9.54 10.76
C GLY A 17 -13.25 -8.93 12.15
N LYS A 18 -12.61 -7.79 12.46
CA LYS A 18 -12.69 -7.15 13.80
C LYS A 18 -13.78 -6.08 13.91
N GLY A 19 -14.52 -5.82 12.83
CA GLY A 19 -15.62 -4.83 12.76
C GLY A 19 -15.33 -3.70 11.78
N GLU A 20 -16.39 -3.18 11.14
CA GLU A 20 -16.32 -2.14 10.10
C GLU A 20 -15.61 -0.85 10.56
N ASP A 21 -15.65 -0.55 11.85
CA ASP A 21 -15.00 0.60 12.48
C ASP A 21 -13.48 0.42 12.66
N LYS A 22 -12.97 -0.80 12.54
CA LYS A 22 -11.56 -1.18 12.73
C LYS A 22 -10.87 -1.64 11.45
N GLU A 23 -11.64 -1.76 10.38
CA GLU A 23 -11.20 -2.29 9.10
C GLU A 23 -10.97 -1.17 8.08
N ALA A 24 -9.78 -1.17 7.51
CA ALA A 24 -9.45 -0.42 6.31
C ALA A 24 -8.33 -1.14 5.58
N PHE A 25 -8.40 -1.20 4.25
CA PHE A 25 -7.27 -1.66 3.45
C PHE A 25 -6.15 -0.62 3.51
N CYS A 26 -6.44 0.60 3.07
CA CYS A 26 -5.54 1.74 3.14
C CYS A 26 -6.32 3.03 2.83
N SER A 27 -6.27 4.02 3.73
CA SER A 27 -6.91 5.33 3.53
C SER A 27 -6.04 6.32 2.73
N GLY A 28 -4.86 5.90 2.28
CA GLY A 28 -3.91 6.73 1.55
C GLY A 28 -2.87 7.38 2.47
N GLY A 29 -2.14 8.35 1.92
CA GLY A 29 -1.09 9.03 2.68
C GLY A 29 -1.65 10.02 3.69
N ASP A 30 -1.09 9.99 4.89
CA ASP A 30 -1.45 10.87 6.00
C ASP A 30 -1.27 12.35 5.62
N GLN A 31 -2.38 13.10 5.61
CA GLN A 31 -2.37 14.50 5.22
C GLN A 31 -1.73 15.42 6.27
N SER A 32 -1.62 14.99 7.54
CA SER A 32 -1.04 15.82 8.61
C SER A 32 0.47 16.05 8.42
N VAL A 33 1.15 15.15 7.73
CA VAL A 33 2.59 15.19 7.44
C VAL A 33 2.88 15.53 5.97
N ARG A 34 1.87 15.93 5.20
CA ARG A 34 2.01 16.34 3.81
C ARG A 34 2.53 17.78 3.75
N GLY A 35 3.69 17.96 3.13
CA GLY A 35 4.34 19.26 2.94
C GLY A 35 4.43 19.68 1.47
N HIS A 36 5.18 20.75 1.22
CA HIS A 36 5.54 21.15 -0.14
C HIS A 36 6.55 20.14 -0.71
N GLY A 37 6.17 19.45 -1.79
CA GLY A 37 7.03 18.48 -2.49
C GLY A 37 6.88 17.01 -2.07
N GLY A 38 6.06 16.67 -1.08
CA GLY A 38 5.82 15.26 -0.71
C GLY A 38 5.40 15.07 0.75
N TYR A 39 5.60 13.85 1.24
CA TYR A 39 5.41 13.48 2.64
C TYR A 39 6.72 13.67 3.39
N VAL A 40 6.67 14.35 4.53
CA VAL A 40 7.86 14.70 5.32
C VAL A 40 8.02 13.68 6.45
N GLY A 41 9.13 12.95 6.43
CA GLY A 41 9.51 12.02 7.51
C GLY A 41 10.32 12.71 8.60
N GLU A 42 10.85 11.91 9.54
CA GLU A 42 11.69 12.41 10.65
C GLU A 42 12.99 13.10 10.18
N ASP A 43 13.45 12.79 8.97
CA ASP A 43 14.64 13.39 8.34
C ASP A 43 14.36 14.77 7.70
N ASN A 44 13.13 15.26 7.76
CA ASN A 44 12.66 16.51 7.14
C ASN A 44 12.85 16.60 5.62
N VAL A 45 13.09 15.47 4.93
CA VAL A 45 13.21 15.44 3.47
C VAL A 45 11.87 15.03 2.86
N PRO A 46 11.23 15.88 2.01
CA PRO A 46 9.99 15.51 1.35
C PRO A 46 10.20 14.36 0.35
N ARG A 47 9.41 13.29 0.46
CA ARG A 47 9.50 12.14 -0.44
C ARG A 47 8.14 11.64 -0.93
N LEU A 48 8.17 10.93 -2.04
CA LEU A 48 7.06 10.18 -2.62
C LEU A 48 7.43 8.70 -2.77
N ASN A 49 8.03 8.10 -1.73
CA ASN A 49 8.52 6.71 -1.74
C ASN A 49 7.45 5.68 -2.13
N VAL A 50 6.16 6.02 -2.03
CA VAL A 50 5.06 5.17 -2.50
C VAL A 50 5.19 4.80 -3.99
N LEU A 51 5.83 5.66 -4.80
CA LEU A 51 6.08 5.38 -6.22
C LEU A 51 7.07 4.22 -6.41
N ASP A 52 8.08 4.11 -5.55
CA ASP A 52 9.03 2.99 -5.59
C ASP A 52 8.35 1.68 -5.20
N LEU A 53 7.45 1.71 -4.21
CA LEU A 53 6.63 0.56 -3.84
C LEU A 53 5.72 0.13 -5.01
N GLN A 54 5.02 1.07 -5.63
CA GLN A 54 4.18 0.80 -6.81
C GLN A 54 4.99 0.18 -7.95
N ARG A 55 6.19 0.72 -8.22
CA ARG A 55 7.11 0.15 -9.21
C ARG A 55 7.54 -1.27 -8.82
N LEU A 56 7.85 -1.51 -7.55
CA LEU A 56 8.27 -2.83 -7.07
C LEU A 56 7.15 -3.87 -7.28
N ILE A 57 5.90 -3.52 -6.96
CA ILE A 57 4.74 -4.37 -7.21
C ILE A 57 4.65 -4.73 -8.71
N ARG A 58 4.92 -3.78 -9.60
CA ARG A 58 4.85 -4.00 -11.06
C ARG A 58 5.98 -4.84 -11.66
N VAL A 59 7.14 -4.91 -11.01
CA VAL A 59 8.34 -5.56 -11.58
C VAL A 59 8.76 -6.82 -10.85
N ILE A 60 8.17 -7.10 -9.68
CA ILE A 60 8.48 -8.32 -8.93
C ILE A 60 7.95 -9.54 -9.70
N PRO A 61 8.72 -10.64 -9.82
CA PRO A 61 8.28 -11.84 -10.56
C PRO A 61 7.34 -12.72 -9.72
N LYS A 62 6.42 -12.10 -8.98
CA LYS A 62 5.48 -12.77 -8.06
C LYS A 62 4.14 -12.06 -8.11
N PRO A 63 3.02 -12.76 -8.37
CA PRO A 63 1.71 -12.13 -8.36
C PRO A 63 1.44 -11.46 -7.02
N VAL A 64 0.96 -10.22 -7.07
CA VAL A 64 0.51 -9.46 -5.91
C VAL A 64 -1.00 -9.34 -5.93
N ILE A 65 -1.66 -9.83 -4.88
CA ILE A 65 -3.12 -9.80 -4.71
C ILE A 65 -3.45 -8.75 -3.65
N ALA A 66 -4.27 -7.77 -4.00
CA ALA A 66 -4.84 -6.83 -3.04
C ALA A 66 -6.10 -7.41 -2.42
N MET A 67 -5.98 -7.99 -1.23
CA MET A 67 -7.16 -8.41 -0.45
C MET A 67 -7.74 -7.19 0.28
N VAL A 68 -8.68 -6.51 -0.39
CA VAL A 68 -9.28 -5.28 0.13
C VAL A 68 -10.32 -5.62 1.20
N ASN A 69 -9.94 -5.45 2.47
CA ASN A 69 -10.75 -5.79 3.64
C ASN A 69 -11.53 -4.62 4.25
N GLY A 70 -11.67 -3.51 3.54
CA GLY A 70 -12.33 -2.29 4.03
C GLY A 70 -12.03 -1.09 3.14
N TYR A 71 -12.06 0.12 3.70
CA TYR A 71 -11.83 1.35 2.93
C TYR A 71 -10.48 1.36 2.17
N ALA A 72 -10.55 1.65 0.87
CA ALA A 72 -9.41 1.84 -0.02
C ALA A 72 -9.52 3.21 -0.72
N ILE A 73 -8.90 4.25 -0.14
CA ILE A 73 -9.14 5.66 -0.50
C ILE A 73 -7.85 6.34 -0.99
N GLY A 74 -7.96 7.18 -2.01
CA GLY A 74 -6.85 8.01 -2.52
C GLY A 74 -5.63 7.17 -2.91
N GLY A 75 -4.50 7.39 -2.25
CA GLY A 75 -3.28 6.58 -2.47
C GLY A 75 -3.48 5.09 -2.17
N GLY A 76 -4.36 4.73 -1.24
CA GLY A 76 -4.74 3.34 -0.97
C GLY A 76 -5.58 2.73 -2.09
N HIS A 77 -6.38 3.55 -2.79
CA HIS A 77 -7.08 3.12 -4.00
C HIS A 77 -6.09 2.80 -5.13
N VAL A 78 -5.07 3.65 -5.30
CA VAL A 78 -3.98 3.41 -6.26
C VAL A 78 -3.21 2.14 -5.91
N LEU A 79 -3.02 1.86 -4.62
CA LEU A 79 -2.27 0.70 -4.15
C LEU A 79 -2.96 -0.64 -4.48
N HIS A 80 -4.29 -0.74 -4.43
CA HIS A 80 -4.97 -1.96 -4.89
C HIS A 80 -4.98 -2.03 -6.42
N ILE A 81 -5.14 -0.91 -7.14
CA ILE A 81 -5.14 -0.87 -8.61
C ILE A 81 -3.82 -1.37 -9.20
N VAL A 82 -2.68 -1.06 -8.56
CA VAL A 82 -1.37 -1.45 -9.08
C VAL A 82 -1.06 -2.94 -8.88
N CYS A 83 -1.79 -3.62 -7.99
CA CYS A 83 -1.68 -5.07 -7.80
C CYS A 83 -2.19 -5.81 -9.04
N ASP A 84 -1.81 -7.09 -9.17
CA ASP A 84 -2.20 -7.91 -10.32
C ASP A 84 -3.66 -8.35 -10.26
N LEU A 85 -4.16 -8.56 -9.04
CA LEU A 85 -5.53 -8.98 -8.72
C LEU A 85 -6.06 -8.21 -7.51
N THR A 86 -7.38 -8.02 -7.46
CA THR A 86 -8.13 -7.42 -6.35
C THR A 86 -9.24 -8.37 -5.91
#